data_AF-I2E5V8-F1
#
_entry.id   AF-I2E5V8-F1
#
_cell.length_a   1.000
_cell.length_b   1.000
_cell.length_c   1.000
_cell.angle_alpha   90.00
_cell.angle_beta   90.00
_cell.angle_gamma   90.00
#
_symmetry.space_group_name_H-M   'P 1'
#
loop_
_entity.id
_entity.type
_entity.pdbx_description
1 polymer ?
#
loop_
_entity_poly.entity_id
_entity_poly.type
_entity_poly.pdbx_seq_one_letter_code
_entity_poly.pdbx_strand_id
1 'polypeptide(L)'
;MAGSLGGQKRALDPQELELQMVVSSEENRQILARQKSNSQCDSHDEEISPTPPNPVVKARRRRGGVSAEVYTEEDAVSYVRKVIPKDYKTMTALAKAISKNVLFSHLDDNERSDIFDAMFPVTHIGGETVIQQGNEGDNFYVIDQGEVDVYVNG
;
A
#
# COMPACT_ATOMS: atom_id res chain seq x y z
N MET A 1 12.80 54.65 -14.03
CA MET A 1 11.46 55.02 -13.51
C MET A 1 10.97 53.86 -12.66
N ALA A 2 10.65 54.13 -11.40
CA ALA A 2 10.21 53.15 -10.41
C ALA A 2 8.69 52.95 -10.47
N GLY A 3 8.22 51.74 -10.18
CA GLY A 3 6.80 51.41 -10.00
C GLY A 3 6.64 50.42 -8.85
N SER A 4 6.50 50.95 -7.64
CA SER A 4 6.21 50.23 -6.40
C SER A 4 4.70 49.95 -6.29
N LEU A 5 4.30 48.69 -6.10
CA LEU A 5 2.92 48.31 -5.77
C LEU A 5 2.89 47.80 -4.32
N GLY A 6 2.77 48.73 -3.39
CA GLY A 6 2.45 48.44 -2.00
C GLY A 6 0.99 48.03 -1.86
N GLY A 7 0.76 46.74 -1.56
CA GLY A 7 -0.55 46.24 -1.13
C GLY A 7 -0.89 46.78 0.25
N GLN A 8 -1.76 47.80 0.30
CA GLN A 8 -2.39 48.27 1.53
C GLN A 8 -3.35 47.18 2.03
N LYS A 9 -3.02 46.56 3.18
CA LYS A 9 -3.98 45.77 3.95
C LYS A 9 -4.99 46.75 4.55
N ARG A 10 -6.14 46.95 3.88
CA ARG A 10 -7.26 47.67 4.49
C ARG A 10 -7.74 46.85 5.69
N ALA A 11 -7.63 47.41 6.89
CA ALA A 11 -8.36 46.91 8.04
C ALA A 11 -9.85 46.96 7.71
N LEU A 12 -10.55 45.85 7.88
CA LEU A 12 -12.00 45.78 7.73
C LEU A 12 -12.66 46.67 8.80
N ASP A 13 -13.69 47.41 8.41
CA ASP A 13 -14.42 48.33 9.29
C ASP A 13 -15.01 47.56 10.49
N PRO A 14 -14.89 48.06 11.73
CA PRO A 14 -15.56 47.49 12.90
C PRO A 14 -17.05 47.19 12.68
N GLN A 15 -17.75 47.96 11.85
CA GLN A 15 -19.17 47.73 11.52
C GLN A 15 -19.38 46.54 10.57
N GLU A 16 -18.42 46.24 9.67
CA GLU A 16 -18.48 45.04 8.82
C GLU A 16 -18.23 43.75 9.62
N LEU A 17 -17.34 43.80 10.62
CA LEU A 17 -17.11 42.69 11.56
C LEU A 17 -18.34 42.38 12.41
N GLU A 18 -19.08 43.41 12.81
CA GLU A 18 -20.32 43.27 13.57
C GLU A 18 -21.42 42.63 12.71
N LEU A 19 -21.55 43.06 11.45
CA LEU A 19 -22.52 42.47 10.52
C LEU A 19 -22.22 40.99 10.22
N GLN A 20 -20.94 40.62 10.05
CA GLN A 20 -20.52 39.23 9.86
C GLN A 20 -20.79 38.36 11.11
N MET A 21 -20.66 38.92 12.32
CA MET A 21 -20.92 38.22 13.58
C MET A 21 -22.42 38.00 13.83
N VAL A 22 -23.26 38.97 13.44
CA VAL A 22 -24.73 38.85 13.53
C VAL A 22 -25.25 37.79 12.55
N VAL A 23 -24.77 37.80 11.29
CA VAL A 23 -25.16 36.80 10.27
C VAL A 23 -24.75 35.38 10.68
N SER A 24 -23.53 35.20 11.21
CA SER A 24 -23.06 33.89 11.70
C SER A 24 -23.84 33.41 12.94
N SER A 25 -24.29 34.34 13.79
CA SER A 25 -25.13 34.03 14.97
C SER A 25 -26.55 33.62 14.57
N GLU A 26 -27.12 34.22 13.53
CA GLU A 26 -28.44 33.84 12.98
C GLU A 26 -28.40 32.46 12.29
N GLU A 27 -27.35 32.17 11.53
CA GLU A 27 -27.14 30.84 10.92
C GLU A 27 -26.99 29.73 11.97
N ASN A 28 -26.23 29.99 13.04
CA ASN A 28 -26.08 29.04 14.16
C ASN A 28 -27.39 28.80 14.91
N ARG A 29 -28.27 29.81 15.00
CA ARG A 29 -29.59 29.68 15.64
C ARG A 29 -30.55 28.81 14.81
N GLN A 30 -30.44 28.86 13.48
CA GLN A 30 -31.23 27.98 12.59
C GLN A 30 -30.76 26.52 12.65
N ILE A 31 -29.46 26.27 12.82
CA ILE A 31 -28.90 24.92 12.98
C ILE A 31 -29.38 24.26 14.29
N LEU A 32 -29.41 25.00 15.41
CA LEU A 32 -29.90 24.47 16.69
C LEU A 32 -31.42 24.22 16.71
N ALA A 33 -32.21 25.01 15.99
CA ALA A 33 -33.65 24.82 15.89
C ALA A 33 -34.01 23.51 15.16
N ARG A 34 -33.19 23.10 14.17
CA ARG A 34 -33.35 21.81 13.48
C ARG A 34 -33.08 20.62 14.40
N GLN A 35 -32.09 20.71 15.30
CA GLN A 35 -31.76 19.63 16.22
C GLN A 35 -32.80 19.40 17.33
N LYS A 36 -33.60 20.41 17.71
CA LYS A 36 -34.65 20.28 18.74
C LYS A 36 -35.97 19.67 18.27
N SER A 37 -36.13 19.42 16.97
CA SER A 37 -37.36 18.83 16.41
C SER A 37 -37.36 17.31 16.30
N ASN A 38 -36.28 16.62 16.70
CA ASN A 38 -36.18 15.16 16.53
C ASN A 38 -36.42 14.34 17.81
N SER A 39 -37.02 14.95 18.84
CA SER A 39 -37.52 14.23 20.02
C SER A 39 -38.95 14.66 20.31
N GLN A 40 -39.89 14.19 19.49
CA GLN A 40 -41.31 14.17 19.84
C GLN A 40 -41.84 12.76 19.56
N CYS A 41 -42.20 12.08 20.64
CA CYS A 41 -42.92 10.84 20.64
C CYS A 41 -44.34 11.09 20.11
N ASP A 42 -44.67 10.44 19.00
CA ASP A 42 -46.05 10.30 18.53
C ASP A 42 -46.29 8.81 18.29
N SER A 43 -47.34 8.29 18.92
CA SER A 43 -47.71 6.89 18.90
C SER A 43 -48.50 6.60 17.63
N HIS A 44 -47.87 5.90 16.69
CA HIS A 44 -48.58 5.24 15.60
C HIS A 44 -48.00 3.83 15.40
N ASP A 45 -48.88 2.83 15.50
CA ASP A 45 -48.66 1.44 15.10
C ASP A 45 -48.33 1.44 13.59
N GLU A 46 -47.05 1.27 13.26
CA GLU A 46 -46.59 0.99 11.88
C GLU A 46 -45.58 -0.16 11.97
N GLU A 47 -45.87 -1.23 11.22
CA GLU A 47 -45.08 -2.47 11.14
C GLU A 47 -43.57 -2.19 11.12
N ILE A 48 -42.87 -2.69 12.13
CA ILE A 48 -41.41 -2.76 12.12
C ILE A 48 -41.00 -3.79 11.07
N SER A 49 -40.69 -3.30 9.87
CA SER A 49 -39.86 -4.05 8.93
C SER A 49 -38.49 -4.23 9.60
N PRO A 50 -37.98 -5.45 9.79
CA PRO A 50 -36.70 -5.65 10.45
C PRO A 50 -35.61 -4.97 9.62
N THR A 51 -35.00 -3.91 10.17
CA THR A 51 -33.81 -3.30 9.58
C THR A 51 -32.73 -4.36 9.46
N PRO A 52 -32.08 -4.52 8.29
CA PRO A 52 -31.03 -5.51 8.13
C PRO A 52 -29.93 -5.26 9.18
N PRO A 53 -29.39 -6.31 9.82
CA PRO A 53 -28.34 -6.15 10.81
C PRO A 53 -27.18 -5.38 10.17
N ASN A 54 -26.83 -4.23 10.77
CA ASN A 54 -25.69 -3.43 10.35
C ASN A 54 -24.47 -4.37 10.32
N PRO A 55 -23.82 -4.60 9.15
CA PRO A 55 -22.74 -5.58 9.08
C PRO A 55 -21.69 -5.18 10.09
N VAL A 56 -21.34 -6.12 10.98
CA VAL A 56 -20.33 -5.90 12.03
C VAL A 56 -19.06 -5.41 11.33
N VAL A 57 -18.79 -4.12 11.44
CA VAL A 57 -17.61 -3.50 10.82
C VAL A 57 -16.42 -4.04 11.61
N LYS A 58 -15.77 -5.08 11.06
CA LYS A 58 -14.57 -5.66 11.67
C LYS A 58 -13.55 -4.54 11.82
N ALA A 59 -13.25 -4.17 13.06
CA ALA A 59 -12.25 -3.17 13.36
C ALA A 59 -10.94 -3.54 12.65
N ARG A 60 -10.37 -2.57 11.94
CA ARG A 60 -9.16 -2.77 11.15
C ARG A 60 -8.02 -3.16 12.09
N ARG A 61 -7.35 -4.28 11.78
CA ARG A 61 -6.18 -4.75 12.54
C ARG A 61 -5.04 -3.72 12.47
N ARG A 62 -4.26 -3.62 13.55
CA ARG A 62 -3.05 -2.80 13.58
C ARG A 62 -2.06 -3.32 12.53
N ARG A 63 -1.37 -2.41 11.84
CA ARG A 63 -0.32 -2.74 10.86
C ARG A 63 1.03 -2.80 11.59
N GLY A 64 1.77 -3.89 11.40
CA GLY A 64 3.17 -3.99 11.81
C GLY A 64 4.10 -3.39 10.75
N GLY A 65 5.33 -3.04 11.14
CA GLY A 65 6.40 -2.66 10.23
C GLY A 65 7.30 -3.85 9.90
N VAL A 66 8.04 -3.75 8.80
CA VAL A 66 9.08 -4.72 8.37
C VAL A 66 10.34 -3.95 8.03
N SER A 67 11.51 -4.55 8.29
CA SER A 67 12.82 -3.99 7.94
C SER A 67 13.71 -5.09 7.43
N ALA A 68 14.59 -4.76 6.48
CA ALA A 68 15.70 -5.60 6.05
C ALA A 68 16.99 -5.24 6.82
N GLU A 69 18.05 -5.98 6.53
CA GLU A 69 19.42 -5.65 6.97
C GLU A 69 19.94 -4.36 6.35
N VAL A 70 20.96 -3.77 6.98
CA VAL A 70 21.59 -2.53 6.53
C VAL A 70 22.79 -2.88 5.65
N TYR A 71 22.79 -2.40 4.41
CA TYR A 71 23.93 -2.48 3.50
C TYR A 71 24.73 -1.17 3.55
N THR A 72 26.05 -1.28 3.63
CA THR A 72 26.97 -0.13 3.51
C THR A 72 27.57 -0.06 2.09
N GLU A 73 28.27 1.04 1.79
CA GLU A 73 28.92 1.19 0.48
C GLU A 73 30.06 0.17 0.30
N GLU A 74 30.78 -0.12 1.38
CA GLU A 74 31.84 -1.12 1.40
C GLU A 74 31.33 -2.55 1.15
N ASP A 75 30.10 -2.88 1.57
CA ASP A 75 29.47 -4.17 1.26
C ASP A 75 29.23 -4.33 -0.24
N ALA A 76 28.72 -3.27 -0.89
CA ALA A 76 28.45 -3.28 -2.32
C ALA A 76 29.75 -3.37 -3.15
N VAL A 77 30.80 -2.66 -2.73
CA VAL A 77 32.09 -2.65 -3.44
C VAL A 77 32.87 -3.96 -3.24
N SER A 78 32.76 -4.59 -2.07
CA SER A 78 33.44 -5.84 -1.78
C SER A 78 32.70 -7.08 -2.29
N TYR A 79 31.46 -6.92 -2.78
CA TYR A 79 30.67 -8.01 -3.33
C TYR A 79 31.33 -8.64 -4.56
N VAL A 80 31.60 -9.94 -4.48
CA VAL A 80 32.11 -10.73 -5.60
C VAL A 80 30.94 -11.33 -6.36
N ARG A 81 30.63 -10.77 -7.53
CA ARG A 81 29.56 -11.24 -8.41
C ARG A 81 29.73 -12.72 -8.76
N LYS A 82 28.73 -13.53 -8.43
CA LYS A 82 28.70 -14.96 -8.76
C LYS A 82 28.24 -15.13 -10.21
N VAL A 83 28.97 -15.96 -10.97
CA VAL A 83 28.60 -16.31 -12.35
C VAL A 83 28.46 -17.82 -12.47
N ILE A 84 27.25 -18.26 -12.77
CA ILE A 84 26.92 -19.66 -12.95
C ILE A 84 26.55 -19.85 -14.42
N PRO A 85 27.35 -20.60 -15.20
CA PRO A 85 27.08 -20.83 -16.60
C PRO A 85 25.71 -21.47 -16.82
N LYS A 86 24.95 -20.92 -17.76
CA LYS A 86 23.61 -21.40 -18.14
C LYS A 86 23.50 -21.50 -19.65
N ASP A 87 22.64 -22.40 -20.09
CA ASP A 87 22.31 -22.51 -21.49
C ASP A 87 21.38 -21.36 -21.93
N TYR A 88 21.33 -21.13 -23.24
CA TYR A 88 20.48 -20.10 -23.81
C TYR A 88 18.99 -20.34 -23.53
N LYS A 89 18.58 -21.62 -23.44
CA LYS A 89 17.20 -22.00 -23.20
C LYS A 89 16.75 -21.61 -21.79
N THR A 90 17.53 -21.93 -20.75
CA THR A 90 17.20 -21.52 -19.38
C THR A 90 17.28 -20.01 -19.22
N MET A 91 18.26 -19.33 -19.83
CA MET A 91 18.33 -17.85 -19.79
C MET A 91 17.08 -17.19 -20.39
N THR A 92 16.60 -17.71 -21.53
CA THR A 92 15.37 -17.22 -22.17
C THR A 92 14.14 -17.50 -21.31
N ALA A 93 14.06 -18.68 -20.68
CA ALA A 93 12.97 -19.05 -19.79
C ALA A 93 12.92 -18.15 -18.54
N LEU A 94 14.08 -17.89 -17.92
CA LEU A 94 14.22 -16.97 -16.79
C LEU A 94 13.74 -15.57 -17.16
N ALA A 95 14.25 -15.00 -18.26
CA ALA A 95 13.85 -13.69 -18.74
C ALA A 95 12.33 -13.56 -18.93
N LYS A 96 11.71 -14.59 -19.52
CA LYS A 96 10.26 -14.64 -19.69
C LYS A 96 9.53 -14.72 -18.34
N ALA A 97 9.97 -15.60 -17.44
CA ALA A 97 9.33 -15.85 -16.15
C ALA A 97 9.32 -14.61 -15.24
N ILE A 98 10.42 -13.84 -15.24
CA ILE A 98 10.55 -12.67 -14.35
C ILE A 98 10.11 -11.35 -14.98
N SER A 99 9.86 -11.30 -16.29
CA SER A 99 9.55 -10.05 -17.03
C SER A 99 8.39 -9.22 -16.46
N LYS A 100 7.40 -9.86 -15.81
CA LYS A 100 6.24 -9.21 -15.20
C LYS A 100 6.32 -9.10 -13.67
N ASN A 101 7.41 -9.54 -13.07
CA ASN A 101 7.59 -9.49 -11.64
C ASN A 101 8.06 -8.09 -11.23
N VAL A 102 7.40 -7.51 -10.22
CA VAL A 102 7.65 -6.15 -9.74
C VAL A 102 9.11 -5.90 -9.32
N LEU A 103 9.77 -6.91 -8.75
CA LEU A 103 11.16 -6.80 -8.28
C LEU A 103 12.16 -6.61 -9.43
N PHE A 104 11.81 -7.05 -10.64
CA PHE A 104 12.71 -7.04 -11.79
C PHE A 104 12.24 -6.14 -12.94
N SER A 105 11.03 -5.59 -12.84
CA SER A 105 10.40 -4.79 -13.91
C SER A 105 11.09 -3.46 -14.24
N HIS A 106 11.98 -3.00 -13.36
CA HIS A 106 12.69 -1.72 -13.48
C HIS A 106 14.20 -1.86 -13.67
N LEU A 107 14.69 -3.08 -13.80
CA LEU A 107 16.10 -3.36 -14.02
C LEU A 107 16.45 -3.23 -15.50
N ASP A 108 17.63 -2.70 -15.80
CA ASP A 108 18.14 -2.68 -17.17
C ASP A 108 18.58 -4.08 -17.65
N ASP A 109 19.03 -4.20 -18.90
CA ASP A 109 19.46 -5.49 -19.46
C ASP A 109 20.73 -6.04 -18.77
N ASN A 110 21.65 -5.17 -18.34
CA ASN A 110 22.90 -5.58 -17.69
C ASN A 110 22.61 -6.06 -16.26
N GLU A 111 21.82 -5.30 -15.50
CA GLU A 111 21.39 -5.67 -14.15
C GLU A 111 20.63 -7.00 -14.15
N ARG A 112 19.72 -7.20 -15.10
CA ARG A 112 19.02 -8.50 -15.25
C ARG A 112 19.98 -9.63 -15.58
N SER A 113 20.93 -9.40 -16.48
CA SER A 113 21.96 -10.38 -16.82
C SER A 113 22.80 -10.75 -15.59
N ASP A 114 23.16 -9.78 -14.76
CA ASP A 114 23.92 -10.00 -13.52
C ASP A 114 23.14 -10.84 -12.51
N ILE A 115 21.85 -10.55 -12.33
CA ILE A 115 20.97 -11.37 -11.48
C ILE A 115 20.84 -12.79 -12.04
N PHE A 116 20.69 -12.94 -13.36
CA PHE A 116 20.63 -14.26 -13.98
C PHE A 116 21.94 -15.02 -13.79
N ASP A 117 23.09 -14.39 -13.92
CA ASP A 117 24.38 -15.06 -13.68
C ASP A 117 24.51 -15.57 -12.23
N ALA A 118 23.96 -14.84 -11.27
CA ALA A 118 24.03 -15.19 -9.84
C ALA A 118 23.05 -16.31 -9.42
N MET A 119 21.90 -16.45 -10.09
CA MET A 119 20.92 -17.50 -9.80
C MET A 119 21.54 -18.90 -9.97
N PHE A 120 21.27 -19.83 -9.05
CA PHE A 120 21.80 -21.19 -9.07
C PHE A 120 20.69 -22.25 -9.18
N PRO A 121 20.96 -23.41 -9.81
CA PRO A 121 20.00 -24.51 -9.85
C PRO A 121 19.82 -25.14 -8.47
N VAL A 122 18.59 -25.54 -8.17
CA VAL A 122 18.22 -26.33 -6.98
C VAL A 122 17.30 -27.45 -7.46
N THR A 123 17.58 -28.69 -7.03
CA THR A 123 16.84 -29.88 -7.46
C THR A 123 16.24 -30.57 -6.25
N HIS A 124 14.97 -30.95 -6.37
CA HIS A 124 14.22 -31.72 -5.38
C HIS A 124 13.58 -32.94 -6.04
N ILE A 125 13.37 -34.00 -5.25
CA ILE A 125 12.57 -35.14 -5.71
C ILE A 125 11.10 -34.95 -5.36
N GLY A 126 10.21 -35.69 -6.03
CA GLY A 126 8.76 -35.60 -5.79
C GLY A 126 8.40 -35.91 -4.34
N GLY A 127 7.58 -35.03 -3.75
CA GLY A 127 7.15 -35.12 -2.34
C GLY A 127 8.05 -34.38 -1.36
N GLU A 128 9.19 -33.84 -1.79
CA GLU A 128 10.01 -32.98 -0.92
C GLU A 128 9.40 -31.57 -0.76
N THR A 129 9.59 -31.02 0.44
CA THR A 129 9.22 -29.63 0.72
C THR A 129 10.36 -28.71 0.31
N VAL A 130 10.10 -27.81 -0.64
CA VAL A 130 11.07 -26.80 -1.10
C VAL A 130 11.25 -25.69 -0.08
N ILE A 131 10.12 -25.13 0.40
CA ILE A 131 10.05 -24.11 1.47
C ILE A 131 8.84 -24.38 2.36
N GLN A 132 8.93 -23.99 3.64
CA GLN A 132 7.90 -24.28 4.64
C GLN A 132 7.27 -22.99 5.19
N GLN A 133 5.93 -22.96 5.28
CA GLN A 133 5.19 -21.82 5.84
C GLN A 133 5.64 -21.53 7.29
N GLY A 134 5.90 -20.25 7.57
CA GLY A 134 6.34 -19.77 8.88
C GLY A 134 7.86 -19.70 9.03
N ASN A 135 8.63 -20.18 8.05
CA ASN A 135 10.07 -19.96 8.00
C ASN A 135 10.39 -18.58 7.41
N GLU A 136 11.56 -18.07 7.78
CA GLU A 136 12.12 -16.87 7.17
C GLU A 136 12.44 -17.13 5.69
N GLY A 137 12.24 -16.10 4.87
CA GLY A 137 12.39 -16.20 3.42
C GLY A 137 13.66 -15.50 2.97
N ASP A 138 14.63 -16.28 2.49
CA ASP A 138 15.94 -15.76 2.08
C ASP A 138 16.16 -15.79 0.55
N ASN A 139 15.43 -16.65 -0.16
CA ASN A 139 15.67 -16.96 -1.56
C ASN A 139 14.42 -16.77 -2.43
N PHE A 140 14.63 -16.41 -3.69
CA PHE A 140 13.60 -16.36 -4.73
C PHE A 140 13.79 -17.52 -5.71
N TYR A 141 12.72 -18.27 -5.98
CA TYR A 141 12.74 -19.47 -6.81
C TYR A 141 11.93 -19.29 -8.09
N VAL A 142 12.39 -19.94 -9.16
CA VAL A 142 11.66 -20.08 -10.42
C VAL A 142 11.69 -21.56 -10.80
N ILE A 143 10.53 -22.12 -11.13
CA ILE A 143 10.43 -23.51 -11.59
C ILE A 143 10.91 -23.59 -13.05
N ASP A 144 12.03 -24.27 -13.27
CA ASP A 144 12.54 -24.57 -14.62
C ASP A 144 11.87 -25.81 -15.21
N GLN A 145 11.71 -26.87 -14.40
CA GLN A 145 11.13 -28.16 -14.80
C GLN A 145 10.33 -28.78 -13.66
N GLY A 146 9.24 -29.48 -14.01
CA GLY A 146 8.35 -30.14 -13.05
C GLY A 146 7.20 -29.24 -12.58
N GLU A 147 6.50 -29.72 -11.56
CA GLU A 147 5.36 -29.05 -10.93
C GLU A 147 5.52 -29.09 -9.42
N VAL A 148 4.94 -28.11 -8.73
CA VAL A 148 4.95 -28.00 -7.27
C VAL A 148 3.56 -27.62 -6.78
N ASP A 149 3.19 -28.18 -5.64
CA ASP A 149 1.96 -27.82 -4.94
C ASP A 149 2.22 -26.73 -3.90
N VAL A 150 1.25 -25.84 -3.71
CA VAL A 150 1.32 -24.78 -2.70
C VAL A 150 0.17 -24.96 -1.71
N TYR A 151 0.53 -25.13 -0.44
CA TYR A 151 -0.40 -25.34 0.67
C TYR A 151 -0.41 -24.12 1.59
N VAL A 152 -1.58 -23.75 2.12
CA VAL A 152 -1.75 -22.58 3.00
C VAL A 152 -2.56 -22.99 4.21
N ASN A 153 -1.89 -23.04 5.37
CA ASN A 153 -2.43 -23.56 6.63
C ASN A 153 -2.74 -25.07 6.60
N GLY A 154 -1.95 -25.83 5.82
CA GLY A 154 -2.19 -27.24 5.50
C GLY A 154 -3.07 -27.39 4.27
#